data_AF-A0A954Z1G1-F1
#
_entry.id   AF-A0A954Z1G1-F1
#
_cell.length_a   1.000
_cell.length_b   1.000
_cell.length_c   1.000
_cell.angle_alpha   90.00
_cell.angle_beta   90.00
_cell.angle_gamma   90.00
#
_symmetry.space_group_name_H-M   'P 1'
#
loop_
_entity.id
_entity.type
_entity.pdbx_description
1 polymer ?
#
loop_
_entity_poly.entity_id
_entity_poly.type
_entity_poly.pdbx_seq_one_letter_code
_entity_poly.pdbx_strand_id
1 'polypeptide(L)'
;VDAGMSPGAPRNIFPQSGFPSPFFDGDRLAGNGAATPQSWVGSGAPIYSPNQFGSLSFMFRRGSAPAGPGSQVPIQAIEYLGGPRLDLDGDLGNGQRSFARPTGVTPAEIPGVQSYIDLGINRATNSLSLDGFDATGTNAGGAPQLSPDYGVTTNVLAGTQVDGSETGPINPAFDTRAGSLTDIGPGITRIDDLGYEMWQDSISQTNTPASETLGVFQYLGSMRGWLIERDGMGNFPTLAGQLGGTLWSTINTADVGASINRSSGGMNVIADGVAGDQFSLNPEGLPTGDLGAYLDAVVIPLIDPNASSFVYLEASGIGTNNSLDPVFGPTNGYDVVLIGQMVPEPTTCGLLLAFGAMGLLRRRRQA
;
A
#
# COMPACT_ATOMS: atom_id res chain seq x y z
N VAL A 1 -19.79 -0.93 9.91
CA VAL A 1 -19.06 -0.96 8.63
C VAL A 1 -17.83 -1.83 8.89
N ASP A 2 -17.67 -2.95 8.20
CA ASP A 2 -16.61 -3.94 8.48
C ASP A 2 -15.60 -3.90 7.33
N ALA A 3 -14.42 -3.36 7.61
CA ALA A 3 -13.30 -3.28 6.67
C ALA A 3 -12.70 -4.67 6.32
N GLY A 4 -13.25 -5.77 6.85
CA GLY A 4 -12.77 -7.13 6.65
C GLY A 4 -13.39 -7.91 5.48
N MET A 5 -14.29 -7.32 4.69
CA MET A 5 -15.15 -8.10 3.78
C MET A 5 -14.96 -7.74 2.29
N SER A 6 -15.04 -8.75 1.43
CA SER A 6 -14.99 -8.72 -0.04
C SER A 6 -15.94 -9.84 -0.52
N PRO A 7 -16.75 -9.75 -1.59
CA PRO A 7 -17.12 -8.59 -2.42
C PRO A 7 -18.56 -8.62 -3.05
N GLY A 8 -18.83 -7.63 -3.90
CA GLY A 8 -20.08 -7.33 -4.60
C GLY A 8 -20.16 -7.91 -6.01
N ALA A 9 -20.55 -7.10 -6.99
CA ALA A 9 -20.89 -7.61 -8.33
C ALA A 9 -19.63 -8.14 -9.07
N PRO A 10 -19.66 -9.40 -9.54
CA PRO A 10 -18.52 -10.01 -10.19
C PRO A 10 -18.30 -9.46 -11.62
N ARG A 11 -17.04 -9.26 -12.02
CA ARG A 11 -16.58 -8.77 -13.33
C ARG A 11 -15.47 -9.62 -13.93
N ASN A 12 -15.54 -9.79 -15.24
CA ASN A 12 -14.51 -10.53 -15.98
C ASN A 12 -13.42 -9.55 -16.42
N ILE A 13 -12.17 -9.79 -16.02
CA ILE A 13 -11.00 -9.00 -16.43
C ILE A 13 -10.13 -9.91 -17.33
N PHE A 14 -9.59 -9.34 -18.40
CA PHE A 14 -8.88 -10.07 -19.47
C PHE A 14 -7.36 -9.83 -19.38
N PRO A 15 -6.50 -10.82 -19.72
CA PRO A 15 -6.81 -12.16 -20.22
C PRO A 15 -7.29 -13.15 -19.15
N GLN A 16 -8.37 -13.86 -19.48
CA GLN A 16 -8.92 -14.95 -18.66
C GLN A 16 -8.09 -16.22 -18.83
N SER A 17 -6.87 -16.25 -18.31
CA SER A 17 -6.03 -17.45 -18.33
C SER A 17 -5.80 -17.94 -16.90
N GLY A 18 -6.46 -19.05 -16.53
CA GLY A 18 -6.15 -19.78 -15.29
C GLY A 18 -6.83 -19.32 -14.00
N PHE A 19 -7.51 -18.16 -13.98
CA PHE A 19 -8.35 -17.75 -12.85
C PHE A 19 -9.81 -18.18 -13.03
N PRO A 20 -10.46 -18.75 -11.99
CA PRO A 20 -11.90 -18.91 -12.00
C PRO A 20 -12.57 -17.52 -11.99
N SER A 21 -13.37 -17.27 -13.02
CA SER A 21 -14.35 -16.17 -13.17
C SER A 21 -15.05 -15.77 -11.85
N PRO A 22 -15.63 -14.55 -11.74
CA PRO A 22 -15.10 -13.24 -12.12
C PRO A 22 -14.40 -12.54 -10.91
N PHE A 23 -13.57 -11.53 -11.18
CA PHE A 23 -13.04 -10.63 -10.15
C PHE A 23 -14.17 -9.81 -9.56
N PHE A 24 -14.22 -9.65 -8.26
CA PHE A 24 -15.29 -8.90 -7.68
C PHE A 24 -14.80 -7.50 -7.32
N ASP A 25 -15.18 -6.57 -8.19
CA ASP A 25 -14.81 -5.18 -8.07
C ASP A 25 -15.42 -4.58 -6.79
N GLY A 26 -14.55 -4.06 -5.93
CA GLY A 26 -14.84 -2.77 -5.33
C GLY A 26 -15.94 -2.68 -4.28
N ASP A 27 -16.40 -3.75 -3.64
CA ASP A 27 -17.35 -3.63 -2.51
C ASP A 27 -16.69 -3.31 -1.16
N ARG A 28 -15.36 -3.14 -1.13
CA ARG A 28 -14.76 -2.27 -0.10
C ARG A 28 -14.89 -0.78 -0.45
N LEU A 29 -15.38 -0.43 -1.65
CA LEU A 29 -15.30 0.91 -2.25
C LEU A 29 -16.62 1.49 -2.77
N ALA A 30 -17.73 0.74 -2.77
CA ALA A 30 -19.08 1.29 -2.92
C ALA A 30 -20.03 0.45 -2.07
N GLY A 31 -20.47 1.01 -0.94
CA GLY A 31 -21.29 0.29 0.02
C GLY A 31 -22.57 -0.23 -0.61
N ASN A 32 -22.72 -1.56 -0.69
CA ASN A 32 -23.99 -2.24 -0.93
C ASN A 32 -24.02 -3.65 -0.30
N GLY A 33 -23.57 -3.78 0.95
CA GLY A 33 -23.87 -4.96 1.80
C GLY A 33 -22.68 -5.63 2.48
N ALA A 34 -22.96 -6.62 3.33
CA ALA A 34 -21.94 -7.46 3.96
C ALA A 34 -21.46 -8.53 2.98
N ALA A 35 -20.14 -8.70 2.86
CA ALA A 35 -19.54 -9.66 1.93
C ALA A 35 -18.75 -10.77 2.66
N THR A 36 -18.39 -11.85 1.98
CA THR A 36 -17.84 -13.07 2.61
C THR A 36 -16.31 -13.13 2.50
N PRO A 37 -15.54 -13.25 3.59
CA PRO A 37 -14.07 -13.29 3.54
C PRO A 37 -13.51 -14.12 2.38
N GLN A 38 -12.62 -13.52 1.60
CA GLN A 38 -11.97 -14.24 0.50
C GLN A 38 -10.94 -15.22 1.06
N SER A 39 -11.01 -16.46 0.57
CA SER A 39 -10.05 -17.51 0.90
C SER A 39 -8.77 -17.35 0.08
N TRP A 40 -7.64 -17.76 0.67
CA TRP A 40 -6.39 -17.98 -0.06
C TRP A 40 -6.63 -18.92 -1.26
N VAL A 41 -6.13 -18.53 -2.43
CA VAL A 41 -6.15 -19.34 -3.64
C VAL A 41 -4.73 -19.81 -3.92
N GLY A 42 -4.36 -20.91 -3.27
CA GLY A 42 -3.05 -21.55 -3.38
C GLY A 42 -3.03 -22.85 -2.57
N SER A 43 -1.90 -23.55 -2.61
CA SER A 43 -1.69 -24.72 -1.76
C SER A 43 -1.34 -24.29 -0.33
N GLY A 44 -1.66 -25.11 0.69
CA GLY A 44 -1.30 -24.84 2.10
C GLY A 44 -2.08 -23.70 2.77
N ALA A 45 -1.54 -23.17 3.88
CA ALA A 45 -2.12 -22.07 4.64
C ALA A 45 -1.08 -20.96 4.85
N PRO A 46 -1.41 -19.68 4.55
CA PRO A 46 -0.49 -18.56 4.76
C PRO A 46 -0.31 -18.24 6.25
N ILE A 47 0.79 -17.56 6.61
CA ILE A 47 1.06 -17.09 7.98
C ILE A 47 -0.07 -16.18 8.48
N TYR A 48 -0.54 -15.29 7.60
CA TYR A 48 -1.68 -14.42 7.86
C TYR A 48 -2.81 -14.71 6.90
N SER A 49 -4.04 -14.61 7.39
CA SER A 49 -5.20 -14.67 6.50
C SER A 49 -5.24 -13.41 5.61
N PRO A 50 -5.64 -13.49 4.33
CA PRO A 50 -5.65 -12.34 3.41
C PRO A 50 -6.41 -11.10 3.90
N ASN A 51 -7.34 -11.25 4.85
CA ASN A 51 -8.12 -10.14 5.43
C ASN A 51 -7.87 -9.95 6.92
N GLN A 52 -6.83 -10.58 7.49
CA GLN A 52 -6.61 -10.63 8.94
C GLN A 52 -6.51 -9.25 9.58
N PHE A 53 -5.93 -8.28 8.87
CA PHE A 53 -5.68 -6.94 9.40
C PHE A 53 -6.63 -5.87 8.85
N GLY A 54 -7.64 -6.25 8.03
CA GLY A 54 -8.76 -5.38 7.66
C GLY A 54 -8.38 -3.98 7.15
N SER A 55 -7.26 -3.84 6.43
CA SER A 55 -6.72 -2.53 6.08
C SER A 55 -7.55 -1.80 5.03
N LEU A 56 -7.63 -0.47 5.18
CA LEU A 56 -8.12 0.48 4.18
C LEU A 56 -7.06 0.80 3.11
N SER A 57 -5.78 0.55 3.43
CA SER A 57 -4.68 0.69 2.51
C SER A 57 -4.43 -0.62 1.77
N PHE A 58 -4.27 -0.54 0.46
CA PHE A 58 -4.03 -1.71 -0.37
C PHE A 58 -3.21 -1.38 -1.62
N MET A 59 -2.58 -2.41 -2.17
CA MET A 59 -2.01 -2.38 -3.52
C MET A 59 -2.78 -3.36 -4.38
N PHE A 60 -3.33 -2.87 -5.46
CA PHE A 60 -3.91 -3.71 -6.49
C PHE A 60 -2.87 -3.96 -7.58
N ARG A 61 -2.79 -5.23 -7.98
CA ARG A 61 -1.69 -5.76 -8.79
C ARG A 61 -2.26 -6.53 -9.97
N ARG A 62 -1.73 -6.25 -11.17
CA ARG A 62 -1.87 -7.09 -12.37
C ARG A 62 -0.48 -7.56 -12.78
N GLY A 63 -0.26 -8.83 -13.02
CA GLY A 63 1.07 -9.37 -13.33
C GLY A 63 0.99 -10.82 -13.74
N SER A 64 2.10 -11.56 -13.65
CA SER A 64 2.14 -12.99 -13.90
C SER A 64 3.16 -13.72 -13.02
N ALA A 65 2.84 -14.93 -12.56
CA ALA A 65 3.74 -15.88 -11.92
C ALA A 65 4.04 -17.08 -12.82
N PRO A 66 5.27 -17.56 -12.86
CA PRO A 66 5.66 -18.81 -13.48
C PRO A 66 4.98 -20.01 -12.85
N ALA A 67 4.42 -20.85 -13.71
CA ALA A 67 3.84 -22.14 -13.37
C ALA A 67 4.66 -23.31 -13.94
N GLY A 68 5.95 -23.07 -14.18
CA GLY A 68 6.90 -24.05 -14.71
C GLY A 68 7.82 -23.46 -15.79
N PRO A 69 8.73 -24.28 -16.36
CA PRO A 69 9.63 -23.84 -17.41
C PRO A 69 8.87 -23.29 -18.63
N GLY A 70 9.01 -21.99 -18.90
CA GLY A 70 8.37 -21.32 -20.04
C GLY A 70 6.85 -21.12 -19.93
N SER A 71 6.26 -21.37 -18.76
CA SER A 71 4.83 -21.12 -18.49
C SER A 71 4.69 -20.05 -17.44
N GLN A 72 3.86 -19.05 -17.73
CA GLN A 72 3.40 -18.04 -16.78
C GLN A 72 1.88 -18.08 -16.70
N VAL A 73 1.38 -17.93 -15.49
CA VAL A 73 -0.04 -17.75 -15.17
C VAL A 73 -0.17 -16.29 -14.74
N PRO A 74 -1.09 -15.51 -15.32
CA PRO A 74 -1.34 -14.17 -14.81
C PRO A 74 -1.62 -14.25 -13.30
N ILE A 75 -1.25 -13.22 -12.55
CA ILE A 75 -1.68 -12.98 -11.19
C ILE A 75 -2.42 -11.66 -11.20
N GLN A 76 -3.61 -11.68 -10.63
CA GLN A 76 -4.28 -10.47 -10.21
C GLN A 76 -4.54 -10.57 -8.72
N ALA A 77 -4.04 -9.59 -7.98
CA ALA A 77 -3.93 -9.65 -6.53
C ALA A 77 -4.31 -8.32 -5.89
N ILE A 78 -5.01 -8.38 -4.76
CA ILE A 78 -5.09 -7.26 -3.82
C ILE A 78 -4.17 -7.59 -2.65
N GLU A 79 -3.24 -6.69 -2.39
CA GLU A 79 -2.41 -6.70 -1.21
C GLU A 79 -2.97 -5.76 -0.18
N TYR A 80 -3.44 -6.27 0.94
CA TYR A 80 -3.87 -5.42 2.04
C TYR A 80 -2.65 -5.05 2.88
N LEU A 81 -2.39 -3.75 2.98
CA LEU A 81 -1.21 -3.21 3.65
C LEU A 81 -1.55 -2.93 5.12
N GLY A 82 -1.08 -3.75 6.05
CA GLY A 82 -1.41 -3.60 7.47
C GLY A 82 -0.83 -4.71 8.35
N GLY A 83 -1.07 -4.59 9.65
CA GLY A 83 -0.61 -5.58 10.63
C GLY A 83 0.77 -5.27 11.24
N PRO A 84 1.37 -6.24 11.94
CA PRO A 84 2.68 -6.09 12.57
C PRO A 84 3.80 -6.11 11.52
N ARG A 85 4.92 -5.48 11.82
CA ARG A 85 6.13 -5.64 10.98
C ARG A 85 6.78 -6.99 11.25
N LEU A 86 7.31 -7.58 10.19
CA LEU A 86 7.98 -8.88 10.27
C LEU A 86 9.50 -8.73 10.34
N ASP A 87 10.09 -9.61 11.12
CA ASP A 87 11.50 -9.97 11.09
C ASP A 87 11.64 -11.33 10.38
N LEU A 88 12.26 -11.32 9.20
CA LEU A 88 12.23 -12.48 8.30
C LEU A 88 13.18 -13.60 8.71
N ASP A 89 14.16 -13.34 9.59
CA ASP A 89 15.00 -14.37 10.18
C ASP A 89 14.47 -14.92 11.51
N GLY A 90 13.36 -14.38 12.00
CA GLY A 90 12.69 -14.84 13.22
C GLY A 90 13.47 -14.61 14.52
N ASP A 91 14.61 -13.90 14.51
CA ASP A 91 15.44 -13.67 15.69
C ASP A 91 15.19 -12.29 16.32
N LEU A 92 14.08 -12.20 17.06
CA LEU A 92 13.73 -10.99 17.82
C LEU A 92 14.77 -10.60 18.90
N GLY A 93 15.76 -11.45 19.20
CA GLY A 93 16.77 -11.25 20.23
C GLY A 93 18.01 -10.48 19.75
N ASN A 94 18.22 -10.35 18.44
CA ASN A 94 19.41 -9.70 17.88
C ASN A 94 19.28 -8.15 17.84
N GLY A 95 18.08 -7.62 18.10
CA GLY A 95 17.81 -6.18 18.12
C GLY A 95 17.82 -5.52 16.74
N GLN A 96 17.82 -6.30 15.67
CA GLN A 96 17.80 -5.85 14.28
C GLN A 96 16.61 -6.47 13.58
N ARG A 97 15.98 -5.71 12.68
CA ARG A 97 15.08 -6.33 11.71
C ARG A 97 15.94 -7.02 10.67
N SER A 98 15.52 -8.18 10.20
CA SER A 98 16.06 -8.82 9.03
C SER A 98 15.02 -8.88 7.92
N PHE A 99 15.45 -8.53 6.72
CA PHE A 99 14.69 -8.72 5.48
C PHE A 99 15.20 -9.91 4.65
N ALA A 100 16.22 -10.62 5.15
CA ALA A 100 16.68 -11.85 4.54
C ALA A 100 16.07 -13.03 5.31
N ARG A 101 15.38 -13.93 4.60
CA ARG A 101 14.81 -15.13 5.22
C ARG A 101 15.79 -16.32 5.11
N PRO A 102 16.36 -16.83 6.21
CA PRO A 102 17.15 -18.05 6.18
C PRO A 102 16.27 -19.28 5.88
N THR A 103 16.87 -20.28 5.24
CA THR A 103 16.18 -21.55 4.94
C THR A 103 15.72 -22.25 6.23
N GLY A 104 14.48 -22.73 6.23
CA GLY A 104 13.87 -23.43 7.38
C GLY A 104 13.41 -22.53 8.53
N VAL A 105 13.54 -21.21 8.40
CA VAL A 105 13.14 -20.26 9.45
C VAL A 105 11.78 -19.63 9.17
N THR A 106 10.99 -19.52 10.23
CA THR A 106 9.67 -18.86 10.22
C THR A 106 9.86 -17.40 10.62
N PRO A 107 9.39 -16.43 9.80
CA PRO A 107 9.39 -15.02 10.18
C PRO A 107 8.66 -14.79 11.50
N ALA A 108 9.12 -13.82 12.29
CA ALA A 108 8.51 -13.44 13.55
C ALA A 108 7.88 -12.04 13.46
N GLU A 109 6.80 -11.84 14.20
CA GLU A 109 6.25 -10.51 14.44
C GLU A 109 7.20 -9.73 15.34
N ILE A 110 7.59 -8.54 14.92
CA ILE A 110 8.33 -7.62 15.77
C ILE A 110 7.34 -7.04 16.80
N PRO A 111 7.59 -7.22 18.12
CA PRO A 111 6.64 -6.78 19.14
C PRO A 111 6.44 -5.27 19.14
N GLY A 112 5.19 -4.83 19.24
CA GLY A 112 4.83 -3.43 19.45
C GLY A 112 5.00 -2.51 18.25
N VAL A 113 5.26 -3.05 17.06
CA VAL A 113 5.37 -2.27 15.83
C VAL A 113 4.30 -2.66 14.82
N GLN A 114 3.83 -1.69 14.05
CA GLN A 114 2.79 -1.88 13.03
C GLN A 114 3.26 -1.29 11.70
N SER A 115 2.59 -1.70 10.62
CA SER A 115 2.72 -1.07 9.31
C SER A 115 2.46 0.44 9.40
N TYR A 116 3.23 1.24 8.67
CA TYR A 116 3.06 2.69 8.62
C TYR A 116 3.42 3.27 7.25
N ILE A 117 2.93 4.49 7.05
CA ILE A 117 3.43 5.47 6.10
C ILE A 117 3.71 6.74 6.89
N ASP A 118 4.88 7.33 6.68
CA ASP A 118 5.28 8.59 7.32
C ASP A 118 5.27 9.72 6.30
N LEU A 119 4.57 10.80 6.64
CA LEU A 119 4.31 11.93 5.76
C LEU A 119 4.63 13.25 6.47
N GLY A 120 5.58 13.99 5.91
CA GLY A 120 5.94 15.33 6.37
C GLY A 120 5.07 16.40 5.70
N ILE A 121 4.04 16.88 6.40
CA ILE A 121 3.18 17.97 5.90
C ILE A 121 3.77 19.33 6.29
N ASN A 122 4.14 20.15 5.30
CA ASN A 122 4.60 21.52 5.52
C ASN A 122 3.67 22.55 4.85
N ARG A 123 2.79 23.14 5.66
CA ARG A 123 1.84 24.18 5.22
C ARG A 123 2.49 25.54 4.91
N ALA A 124 3.70 25.82 5.39
CA ALA A 124 4.37 27.08 5.11
C ALA A 124 4.92 27.12 3.68
N THR A 125 5.39 25.97 3.20
CA THR A 125 5.92 25.80 1.83
C THR A 125 4.94 25.10 0.90
N ASN A 126 3.75 24.73 1.37
CA ASN A 126 2.76 23.95 0.63
C ASN A 126 3.36 22.69 0.00
N SER A 127 4.13 21.96 0.81
CA SER A 127 4.82 20.76 0.38
C SER A 127 4.49 19.57 1.27
N LEU A 128 4.60 18.38 0.69
CA LEU A 128 4.46 17.10 1.35
C LEU A 128 5.73 16.30 1.11
N SER A 129 6.24 15.60 2.12
CA SER A 129 7.29 14.59 1.94
C SER A 129 6.80 13.19 2.28
N LEU A 130 7.37 12.19 1.62
CA LEU A 130 7.26 10.79 1.99
C LEU A 130 8.54 10.40 2.73
N ASP A 131 8.45 10.38 4.06
CA ASP A 131 9.62 10.23 4.93
C ASP A 131 9.88 8.76 5.29
N GLY A 132 8.88 7.90 5.12
CA GLY A 132 9.02 6.47 5.38
C GLY A 132 7.81 5.67 4.92
N PHE A 133 8.05 4.41 4.57
CA PHE A 133 7.01 3.45 4.25
C PHE A 133 7.48 2.07 4.67
N ASP A 134 6.66 1.35 5.40
CA ASP A 134 6.99 0.03 5.91
C ASP A 134 5.71 -0.72 6.26
N ALA A 135 5.36 -1.71 5.45
CA ALA A 135 4.12 -2.42 5.60
C ALA A 135 4.27 -3.92 5.36
N THR A 136 3.67 -4.72 6.24
CA THR A 136 3.34 -6.11 5.93
C THR A 136 2.10 -6.13 5.03
N GLY A 137 2.18 -6.92 3.97
CA GLY A 137 1.10 -7.13 3.03
C GLY A 137 0.51 -8.54 3.16
N THR A 138 -0.80 -8.66 2.97
CA THR A 138 -1.45 -9.97 2.79
C THR A 138 -2.14 -10.02 1.44
N ASN A 139 -1.77 -10.99 0.61
CA ASN A 139 -2.24 -11.11 -0.75
C ASN A 139 -3.52 -11.96 -0.86
N ALA A 140 -4.58 -11.37 -1.40
CA ALA A 140 -5.76 -12.06 -1.90
C ALA A 140 -5.71 -12.12 -3.43
N GLY A 141 -5.80 -13.33 -4.00
CA GLY A 141 -5.78 -13.54 -5.45
C GLY A 141 -4.43 -14.10 -5.91
N GLY A 142 -4.42 -15.40 -6.16
CA GLY A 142 -3.25 -16.15 -6.60
C GLY A 142 -3.65 -17.32 -7.47
N ALA A 143 -2.72 -17.82 -8.28
CA ALA A 143 -2.96 -19.07 -9.01
C ALA A 143 -3.00 -20.24 -8.01
N PRO A 144 -3.86 -21.26 -8.20
CA PRO A 144 -3.99 -22.40 -7.28
C PRO A 144 -2.68 -23.13 -6.95
N GLN A 145 -1.64 -22.95 -7.77
CA GLN A 145 -0.33 -23.57 -7.62
C GLN A 145 0.66 -22.74 -6.79
N LEU A 146 0.28 -21.55 -6.30
CA LEU A 146 1.18 -20.72 -5.50
C LEU A 146 1.39 -21.30 -4.09
N SER A 147 2.62 -21.18 -3.61
CA SER A 147 3.03 -21.47 -2.23
C SER A 147 2.38 -20.47 -1.26
N PRO A 148 2.00 -20.88 -0.03
CA PRO A 148 1.52 -19.96 1.01
C PRO A 148 2.45 -18.79 1.30
N ASP A 149 3.76 -19.00 1.13
CA ASP A 149 4.77 -17.98 1.42
C ASP A 149 4.72 -16.78 0.44
N TYR A 150 4.00 -16.91 -0.69
CA TYR A 150 3.71 -15.77 -1.58
C TYR A 150 2.48 -14.97 -1.15
N GLY A 151 1.72 -15.48 -0.18
CA GLY A 151 0.54 -14.83 0.37
C GLY A 151 0.84 -13.71 1.38
N VAL A 152 2.11 -13.57 1.78
CA VAL A 152 2.58 -12.53 2.70
C VAL A 152 3.82 -11.86 2.12
N THR A 153 3.88 -10.55 2.29
CA THR A 153 4.88 -9.67 1.67
C THR A 153 5.36 -8.62 2.65
N THR A 154 6.57 -8.14 2.43
CA THR A 154 7.10 -6.95 3.10
C THR A 154 7.33 -5.87 2.07
N ASN A 155 6.80 -4.68 2.33
CA ASN A 155 6.88 -3.52 1.47
C ASN A 155 7.56 -2.40 2.22
N VAL A 156 8.53 -1.75 1.60
CA VAL A 156 9.26 -0.63 2.19
C VAL A 156 9.48 0.47 1.17
N LEU A 157 9.85 1.66 1.64
CA LEU A 157 10.38 2.71 0.79
C LEU A 157 11.71 2.26 0.15
N ALA A 158 11.96 2.68 -1.09
CA ALA A 158 13.19 2.31 -1.79
C ALA A 158 14.45 2.76 -1.05
N GLY A 159 15.53 2.05 -1.30
CA GLY A 159 16.79 2.29 -0.62
C GLY A 159 16.74 1.87 0.83
N THR A 160 16.12 0.74 1.20
CA THR A 160 16.15 0.20 2.57
C THR A 160 17.11 -1.00 2.65
N GLN A 161 17.97 -1.03 3.67
CA GLN A 161 18.91 -2.12 4.00
C GLN A 161 18.28 -3.16 4.93
N VAL A 162 18.97 -4.28 5.16
CA VAL A 162 18.54 -5.34 6.11
C VAL A 162 18.11 -4.78 7.46
N ASP A 163 18.88 -3.85 8.03
CA ASP A 163 18.64 -3.26 9.34
C ASP A 163 17.49 -2.23 9.37
N GLY A 164 16.83 -2.00 8.24
CA GLY A 164 15.80 -0.97 8.08
C GLY A 164 16.34 0.44 7.84
N SER A 165 17.66 0.61 7.72
CA SER A 165 18.26 1.91 7.37
C SER A 165 18.09 2.24 5.89
N GLU A 166 18.01 3.53 5.58
CA GLU A 166 17.80 3.97 4.20
C GLU A 166 19.14 4.12 3.43
N THR A 167 19.60 3.08 2.73
CA THR A 167 20.58 3.20 1.65
C THR A 167 20.30 2.24 0.47
N GLY A 168 20.71 2.61 -0.76
CA GLY A 168 20.57 1.78 -1.97
C GLY A 168 20.35 2.60 -3.25
N PRO A 169 20.52 2.02 -4.45
CA PRO A 169 20.27 2.75 -5.70
C PRO A 169 18.76 2.98 -5.89
N ILE A 170 18.33 4.23 -5.75
CA ILE A 170 16.97 4.68 -6.10
C ILE A 170 16.90 5.19 -7.54
N ASN A 171 15.69 5.33 -8.07
CA ASN A 171 15.42 5.99 -9.35
C ASN A 171 14.93 7.42 -9.11
N PRO A 172 15.81 8.43 -9.06
CA PRO A 172 15.44 9.80 -8.67
C PRO A 172 14.49 10.51 -9.67
N ALA A 173 14.33 9.94 -10.87
CA ALA A 173 13.32 10.40 -11.83
C ALA A 173 11.88 10.07 -11.39
N PHE A 174 11.71 9.08 -10.51
CA PHE A 174 10.42 8.63 -9.98
C PHE A 174 10.32 8.85 -8.47
N ASP A 175 11.38 8.50 -7.72
CA ASP A 175 11.45 8.66 -6.26
C ASP A 175 11.90 10.08 -5.87
N THR A 176 11.00 11.06 -5.96
CA THR A 176 11.25 12.42 -5.47
C THR A 176 11.01 12.56 -3.98
N ARG A 177 10.21 11.65 -3.38
CA ARG A 177 9.71 11.71 -2.00
C ARG A 177 9.10 13.06 -1.62
N ALA A 178 8.67 13.82 -2.61
CA ALA A 178 8.24 15.19 -2.45
C ALA A 178 7.07 15.44 -3.37
N GLY A 179 6.00 15.98 -2.81
CA GLY A 179 4.80 16.43 -3.52
C GLY A 179 4.41 17.83 -3.10
N SER A 180 3.33 18.32 -3.70
CA SER A 180 2.77 19.65 -3.45
C SER A 180 1.41 19.59 -2.79
N LEU A 181 1.08 20.65 -2.04
CA LEU A 181 -0.20 20.84 -1.39
C LEU A 181 -0.92 22.02 -2.01
N THR A 182 -2.16 21.83 -2.43
CA THR A 182 -3.01 22.91 -2.97
C THR A 182 -4.35 22.92 -2.24
N ASP A 183 -4.63 23.99 -1.49
CA ASP A 183 -5.94 24.17 -0.87
C ASP A 183 -7.00 24.41 -1.95
N ILE A 184 -8.04 23.58 -1.95
CA ILE A 184 -9.16 23.68 -2.89
C ILE A 184 -10.46 24.13 -2.23
N GLY A 185 -10.52 24.06 -0.89
CA GLY A 185 -11.66 24.50 -0.10
C GLY A 185 -11.39 24.34 1.40
N PRO A 186 -12.33 24.78 2.26
CA PRO A 186 -12.20 24.62 3.70
C PRO A 186 -12.02 23.15 4.09
N GLY A 187 -10.89 22.83 4.73
CA GLY A 187 -10.58 21.47 5.20
C GLY A 187 -10.29 20.46 4.08
N ILE A 188 -10.06 20.92 2.84
CA ILE A 188 -9.75 20.04 1.70
C ILE A 188 -8.50 20.57 0.99
N THR A 189 -7.43 19.80 1.07
CA THR A 189 -6.15 20.10 0.44
C THR A 189 -5.81 18.98 -0.54
N ARG A 190 -5.60 19.34 -1.80
CA ARG A 190 -5.11 18.42 -2.82
C ARG A 190 -3.64 18.13 -2.62
N ILE A 191 -3.26 16.88 -2.84
CA ILE A 191 -1.89 16.39 -2.89
C ILE A 191 -1.61 16.03 -4.34
N ASP A 192 -0.55 16.58 -4.90
CA ASP A 192 -0.10 16.26 -6.25
C ASP A 192 1.39 15.90 -6.26
N ASP A 193 1.77 15.05 -7.20
CA ASP A 193 3.16 14.75 -7.56
C ASP A 193 4.03 14.17 -6.44
N LEU A 194 3.47 13.42 -5.49
CA LEU A 194 4.24 12.72 -4.45
C LEU A 194 4.92 11.47 -5.05
N GLY A 195 6.09 11.68 -5.66
CA GLY A 195 6.90 10.63 -6.26
C GLY A 195 7.35 9.58 -5.24
N TYR A 196 7.29 8.31 -5.63
CA TYR A 196 7.71 7.19 -4.80
C TYR A 196 8.42 6.11 -5.61
N GLU A 197 9.32 5.41 -4.93
CA GLU A 197 9.71 4.05 -5.28
C GLU A 197 9.52 3.16 -4.04
N MET A 198 8.76 2.07 -4.17
CA MET A 198 8.58 1.08 -3.09
C MET A 198 9.22 -0.23 -3.51
N TRP A 199 9.83 -0.91 -2.54
CA TRP A 199 10.41 -2.23 -2.71
C TRP A 199 9.53 -3.27 -2.02
N GLN A 200 9.23 -4.34 -2.73
CA GLN A 200 8.43 -5.45 -2.21
C GLN A 200 9.14 -6.78 -2.41
N ASP A 201 9.17 -7.55 -1.34
CA ASP A 201 9.61 -8.94 -1.34
C ASP A 201 8.49 -9.86 -0.81
N SER A 202 8.35 -11.03 -1.43
CA SER A 202 7.58 -12.12 -0.80
C SER A 202 8.41 -12.73 0.33
N ILE A 203 7.75 -13.27 1.35
CA ILE A 203 8.46 -13.95 2.44
C ILE A 203 8.97 -15.35 2.04
N SER A 204 9.02 -15.71 0.75
CA SER A 204 9.38 -17.06 0.28
C SER A 204 10.87 -17.37 0.40
N GLN A 205 11.18 -18.48 1.07
CA GLN A 205 12.55 -18.98 1.30
C GLN A 205 13.34 -19.30 0.03
N THR A 206 12.68 -19.60 -1.08
CA THR A 206 13.37 -20.00 -2.31
C THR A 206 13.79 -18.82 -3.16
N ASN A 207 13.16 -17.65 -2.96
CA ASN A 207 13.22 -16.56 -3.92
C ASN A 207 13.51 -15.17 -3.31
N THR A 208 13.47 -14.99 -1.98
CA THR A 208 14.12 -13.82 -1.37
C THR A 208 15.63 -13.96 -1.63
N PRO A 209 16.25 -13.07 -2.43
CA PRO A 209 17.67 -13.23 -2.74
C PRO A 209 18.47 -13.24 -1.45
N ALA A 210 19.58 -13.98 -1.45
CA ALA A 210 20.57 -13.95 -0.37
C ALA A 210 21.25 -12.57 -0.20
N SER A 211 20.70 -11.51 -0.81
CA SER A 211 21.22 -10.16 -0.78
C SER A 211 20.58 -9.34 0.33
N GLU A 212 21.43 -8.55 0.97
CA GLU A 212 21.15 -7.60 2.05
C GLU A 212 20.23 -6.42 1.64
N THR A 213 19.52 -6.52 0.52
CA THR A 213 18.76 -5.43 -0.09
C THR A 213 17.42 -5.95 -0.59
N LEU A 214 16.35 -5.34 -0.10
CA LEU A 214 14.98 -5.57 -0.55
C LEU A 214 14.79 -5.14 -2.03
N GLY A 215 13.69 -5.56 -2.65
CA GLY A 215 13.26 -5.05 -3.94
C GLY A 215 13.35 -6.04 -5.07
N VAL A 216 13.02 -7.30 -4.79
CA VAL A 216 12.63 -8.28 -5.82
C VAL A 216 11.63 -7.64 -6.77
N PHE A 217 10.68 -6.86 -6.23
CA PHE A 217 9.83 -5.94 -6.97
C PHE A 217 10.08 -4.49 -6.61
N GLN A 218 10.18 -3.65 -7.64
CA GLN A 218 10.13 -2.20 -7.52
C GLN A 218 8.78 -1.71 -8.03
N TYR A 219 8.15 -0.83 -7.27
CA TYR A 219 6.98 -0.06 -7.68
C TYR A 219 7.37 1.39 -7.80
N LEU A 220 7.13 1.97 -8.97
CA LEU A 220 7.50 3.34 -9.29
C LEU A 220 6.24 4.10 -9.69
N GLY A 221 6.13 5.33 -9.22
CA GLY A 221 5.04 6.19 -9.64
C GLY A 221 5.00 7.49 -8.87
N SER A 222 3.86 8.13 -8.97
CA SER A 222 3.58 9.36 -8.25
C SER A 222 2.18 9.27 -7.66
N MET A 223 2.08 9.51 -6.36
CA MET A 223 0.83 9.57 -5.64
C MET A 223 0.21 10.96 -5.79
N ARG A 224 -1.09 10.98 -6.02
CA ARG A 224 -1.95 12.14 -5.82
C ARG A 224 -2.98 11.83 -4.75
N GLY A 225 -3.71 12.83 -4.28
CA GLY A 225 -4.84 12.58 -3.41
C GLY A 225 -5.25 13.80 -2.62
N TRP A 226 -5.67 13.56 -1.38
CA TRP A 226 -6.38 14.54 -0.58
C TRP A 226 -6.01 14.41 0.90
N LEU A 227 -5.63 15.54 1.50
CA LEU A 227 -5.61 15.73 2.95
C LEU A 227 -6.94 16.39 3.33
N ILE A 228 -7.71 15.70 4.16
CA ILE A 228 -9.02 16.13 4.63
C ILE A 228 -8.94 16.42 6.12
N GLU A 229 -9.38 17.62 6.51
CA GLU A 229 -9.32 18.12 7.88
C GLU A 229 -10.73 18.44 8.37
N ARG A 230 -10.97 18.23 9.66
CA ARG A 230 -12.22 18.65 10.28
C ARG A 230 -12.34 20.17 10.27
N ASP A 231 -13.57 20.65 10.11
CA ASP A 231 -13.92 22.04 10.25
C ASP A 231 -13.86 22.51 11.72
N GLY A 232 -14.09 23.81 11.94
CA GLY A 232 -14.12 24.39 13.29
C GLY A 232 -15.25 23.87 14.19
N MET A 233 -16.17 23.06 13.67
CA MET A 233 -17.23 22.37 14.41
C MET A 233 -16.88 20.89 14.69
N GLY A 234 -15.71 20.44 14.24
CA GLY A 234 -15.25 19.06 14.42
C GLY A 234 -15.87 18.08 13.43
N ASN A 235 -16.40 18.52 12.28
CA ASN A 235 -16.94 17.64 11.24
C ASN A 235 -16.01 17.60 10.03
N PHE A 236 -15.89 16.46 9.36
CA PHE A 236 -15.30 16.44 8.03
C PHE A 236 -16.23 17.13 7.03
N PRO A 237 -15.69 17.86 6.04
CA PRO A 237 -16.51 18.43 4.97
C PRO A 237 -17.16 17.31 4.14
N THR A 238 -18.31 17.59 3.54
CA THR A 238 -18.91 16.68 2.54
C THR A 238 -18.09 16.70 1.27
N LEU A 239 -17.63 15.53 0.84
CA LEU A 239 -16.67 15.37 -0.26
C LEU A 239 -17.34 15.03 -1.59
N ALA A 240 -18.54 14.45 -1.58
CA ALA A 240 -19.28 14.09 -2.78
C ALA A 240 -19.33 15.25 -3.81
N GLY A 241 -18.91 14.95 -5.03
CA GLY A 241 -18.82 15.89 -6.15
C GLY A 241 -17.64 16.87 -6.11
N GLN A 242 -16.80 16.85 -5.07
CA GLN A 242 -15.68 17.79 -4.91
C GLN A 242 -14.35 17.25 -5.44
N LEU A 243 -14.14 15.93 -5.40
CA LEU A 243 -12.81 15.33 -5.57
C LEU A 243 -12.58 14.71 -6.96
N GLY A 244 -13.59 14.71 -7.83
CA GLY A 244 -13.51 14.10 -9.16
C GLY A 244 -13.48 12.57 -9.12
N GLY A 245 -12.81 11.97 -10.10
CA GLY A 245 -12.70 10.52 -10.26
C GLY A 245 -11.37 9.95 -9.74
N THR A 246 -11.36 8.65 -9.49
CA THR A 246 -10.21 7.87 -9.03
C THR A 246 -9.25 7.44 -10.16
N LEU A 247 -7.99 7.14 -9.82
CA LEU A 247 -6.99 6.54 -10.72
C LEU A 247 -7.07 5.01 -10.84
N TRP A 248 -7.87 4.31 -10.03
CA TRP A 248 -7.84 2.83 -9.96
C TRP A 248 -8.19 2.10 -11.26
N SER A 249 -8.69 2.83 -12.26
CA SER A 249 -9.03 2.31 -13.57
C SER A 249 -7.91 2.46 -14.59
N THR A 250 -6.86 3.20 -14.23
CA THR A 250 -5.85 3.65 -15.17
C THR A 250 -4.74 2.61 -15.31
N ILE A 251 -4.28 2.40 -16.55
CA ILE A 251 -3.08 1.65 -16.86
C ILE A 251 -2.03 2.66 -17.31
N ASN A 252 -0.88 2.70 -16.63
CA ASN A 252 0.15 3.69 -16.90
C ASN A 252 1.18 3.18 -17.90
N THR A 253 0.95 3.42 -19.19
CA THR A 253 1.89 3.00 -20.24
C THR A 253 3.01 4.01 -20.53
N ALA A 254 3.10 5.12 -19.78
CA ALA A 254 3.93 6.27 -20.16
C ALA A 254 5.43 5.94 -20.23
N ASP A 255 5.93 5.11 -19.31
CA ASP A 255 7.35 4.78 -19.19
C ASP A 255 7.69 3.38 -19.72
N VAL A 256 6.78 2.73 -20.47
CA VAL A 256 7.07 1.46 -21.14
C VAL A 256 8.25 1.63 -22.09
N GLY A 257 9.28 0.80 -21.92
CA GLY A 257 10.53 0.85 -22.68
C GLY A 257 11.62 1.72 -22.03
N ALA A 258 11.32 2.47 -20.96
CA ALA A 258 12.34 3.20 -20.22
C ALA A 258 13.25 2.24 -19.44
N SER A 259 14.53 2.63 -19.29
CA SER A 259 15.51 1.88 -18.51
C SER A 259 15.64 2.48 -17.12
N ILE A 260 15.53 1.65 -16.08
CA ILE A 260 15.60 2.04 -14.67
C ILE A 260 16.68 1.24 -13.91
N ASN A 261 17.16 1.80 -12.81
CA ASN A 261 18.08 1.13 -11.89
C ASN A 261 17.33 0.04 -11.10
N ARG A 262 17.95 -1.15 -11.01
CA ARG A 262 17.48 -2.23 -10.13
C ARG A 262 17.98 -2.01 -8.71
N SER A 263 17.20 -2.41 -7.72
CA SER A 263 17.61 -2.43 -6.30
C SER A 263 18.90 -3.21 -6.06
N SER A 264 19.09 -4.33 -6.79
CA SER A 264 20.29 -5.18 -6.75
C SER A 264 21.47 -4.65 -7.59
N GLY A 265 21.33 -3.48 -8.24
CA GLY A 265 22.29 -2.93 -9.20
C GLY A 265 22.06 -3.38 -10.66
N GLY A 266 22.58 -2.58 -11.59
CA GLY A 266 22.34 -2.73 -13.03
C GLY A 266 21.04 -2.06 -13.49
N MET A 267 20.66 -2.31 -14.74
CA MET A 267 19.47 -1.71 -15.36
C MET A 267 18.42 -2.76 -15.69
N ASN A 268 17.14 -2.37 -15.67
CA ASN A 268 16.02 -3.13 -16.21
C ASN A 268 15.18 -2.25 -17.14
N VAL A 269 14.43 -2.86 -18.06
CA VAL A 269 13.52 -2.14 -18.96
C VAL A 269 12.09 -2.34 -18.48
N ILE A 270 11.33 -1.26 -18.36
CA ILE A 270 9.90 -1.33 -18.07
C ILE A 270 9.19 -2.01 -19.24
N ALA A 271 8.42 -3.05 -18.95
CA ALA A 271 7.62 -3.76 -19.95
C ALA A 271 6.11 -3.60 -19.67
N ASP A 272 5.33 -3.62 -20.75
CA ASP A 272 3.86 -3.57 -20.76
C ASP A 272 3.21 -4.92 -20.42
N GLY A 273 3.86 -5.70 -19.55
CA GLY A 273 3.57 -7.11 -19.32
C GLY A 273 4.40 -8.06 -20.19
N VAL A 274 3.92 -9.28 -20.33
CA VAL A 274 4.59 -10.38 -21.05
C VAL A 274 3.81 -10.77 -22.30
N ALA A 275 4.43 -11.49 -23.23
CA ALA A 275 3.77 -11.91 -24.47
C ALA A 275 2.53 -12.78 -24.17
N GLY A 276 1.35 -12.33 -24.62
CA GLY A 276 0.05 -12.97 -24.32
C GLY A 276 -0.70 -12.39 -23.11
N ASP A 277 -0.07 -11.47 -22.38
CA ASP A 277 -0.61 -10.79 -21.19
C ASP A 277 -0.14 -9.32 -21.18
N GLN A 278 -0.46 -8.61 -22.28
CA GLN A 278 -0.14 -7.19 -22.43
C GLN A 278 -1.29 -6.34 -21.90
N PHE A 279 -1.02 -5.51 -20.90
CA PHE A 279 -2.06 -4.79 -20.17
C PHE A 279 -2.64 -3.62 -20.98
N SER A 280 -1.84 -2.97 -21.84
CA SER A 280 -2.32 -1.89 -22.71
C SER A 280 -3.39 -2.30 -23.73
N LEU A 281 -3.53 -3.59 -24.03
CA LEU A 281 -4.44 -4.08 -25.07
C LEU A 281 -5.92 -4.09 -24.65
N ASN A 282 -6.24 -3.95 -23.37
CA ASN A 282 -7.61 -3.84 -22.87
C ASN A 282 -7.68 -2.89 -21.65
N PRO A 283 -7.87 -1.58 -21.86
CA PRO A 283 -7.87 -0.56 -20.81
C PRO A 283 -9.17 -0.53 -19.99
N GLU A 284 -9.94 -1.63 -19.92
CA GLU A 284 -11.12 -1.68 -19.07
C GLU A 284 -10.69 -1.63 -17.60
N GLY A 285 -10.71 -0.43 -17.04
CA GLY A 285 -10.56 -0.19 -15.62
C GLY A 285 -11.92 -0.05 -14.93
N LEU A 286 -11.86 0.14 -13.60
CA LEU A 286 -13.05 0.45 -12.80
C LEU A 286 -13.76 1.70 -13.37
N PRO A 287 -15.11 1.77 -13.40
CA PRO A 287 -15.79 3.00 -13.74
C PRO A 287 -15.31 4.13 -12.81
N THR A 288 -15.08 5.31 -13.38
CA THR A 288 -14.71 6.50 -12.62
C THR A 288 -15.88 6.93 -11.74
N GLY A 289 -15.89 6.42 -10.50
CA GLY A 289 -16.84 6.82 -9.47
C GLY A 289 -16.49 8.20 -8.90
N ASP A 290 -17.47 8.83 -8.26
CA ASP A 290 -17.24 10.02 -7.43
C ASP A 290 -16.40 9.63 -6.20
N LEU A 291 -15.11 9.99 -6.22
CA LEU A 291 -14.19 9.67 -5.14
C LEU A 291 -14.65 10.28 -3.82
N GLY A 292 -15.24 11.47 -3.86
CA GLY A 292 -15.76 12.13 -2.66
C GLY A 292 -16.91 11.35 -2.03
N ALA A 293 -17.83 10.82 -2.85
CA ALA A 293 -18.93 10.00 -2.36
C ALA A 293 -18.43 8.69 -1.72
N TYR A 294 -17.35 8.10 -2.26
CA TYR A 294 -16.69 6.95 -1.64
C TYR A 294 -16.11 7.30 -0.26
N LEU A 295 -15.36 8.41 -0.17
CA LEU A 295 -14.76 8.83 1.10
C LEU A 295 -15.83 9.13 2.17
N ASP A 296 -16.92 9.80 1.79
CA ASP A 296 -18.05 10.09 2.68
C ASP A 296 -18.74 8.82 3.18
N ALA A 297 -19.01 7.86 2.28
CA ALA A 297 -19.82 6.67 2.61
C ALA A 297 -19.02 5.55 3.29
N VAL A 298 -17.71 5.48 3.04
CA VAL A 298 -16.90 4.31 3.43
C VAL A 298 -15.73 4.69 4.32
N VAL A 299 -14.92 5.67 3.92
CA VAL A 299 -13.68 6.00 4.64
C VAL A 299 -13.98 6.72 5.95
N ILE A 300 -14.68 7.85 5.89
CA ILE A 300 -14.97 8.68 7.07
C ILE A 300 -15.62 7.89 8.22
N PRO A 301 -16.60 6.97 7.99
CA PRO A 301 -17.15 6.14 9.06
C PRO A 301 -16.18 5.16 9.73
N LEU A 302 -15.02 4.89 9.12
CA LEU A 302 -14.00 3.95 9.58
C LEU A 302 -12.76 4.64 10.18
N ILE A 303 -12.61 5.94 9.95
CA ILE A 303 -11.60 6.77 10.60
C ILE A 303 -11.92 6.90 12.10
N ASP A 304 -10.88 6.97 12.94
CA ASP A 304 -11.02 7.20 14.38
C ASP A 304 -11.88 8.47 14.61
N PRO A 305 -12.95 8.39 15.42
CA PRO A 305 -13.80 9.54 15.71
C PRO A 305 -13.04 10.77 16.22
N ASN A 306 -11.87 10.58 16.84
CA ASN A 306 -11.01 11.64 17.37
C ASN A 306 -9.92 12.09 16.40
N ALA A 307 -9.76 11.45 15.24
CA ALA A 307 -8.80 11.91 14.25
C ALA A 307 -9.21 13.30 13.74
N SER A 308 -8.28 14.24 13.78
CA SER A 308 -8.50 15.62 13.30
C SER A 308 -8.43 15.72 11.78
N SER A 309 -7.73 14.77 11.15
CA SER A 309 -7.50 14.71 9.73
C SER A 309 -7.25 13.28 9.26
N PHE A 310 -7.47 13.06 7.97
CA PHE A 310 -7.03 11.86 7.28
C PHE A 310 -6.45 12.22 5.91
N VAL A 311 -5.59 11.35 5.42
CA VAL A 311 -5.02 11.43 4.08
C VAL A 311 -5.53 10.26 3.25
N TYR A 312 -5.92 10.54 2.02
CA TYR A 312 -6.16 9.55 0.98
C TYR A 312 -5.13 9.78 -0.13
N LEU A 313 -4.36 8.76 -0.48
CA LEU A 313 -3.42 8.77 -1.60
C LEU A 313 -3.78 7.66 -2.58
N GLU A 314 -3.69 7.96 -3.86
CA GLU A 314 -3.81 6.99 -4.95
C GLU A 314 -2.73 7.20 -5.99
N ALA A 315 -2.28 6.11 -6.61
CA ALA A 315 -1.36 6.15 -7.74
C ALA A 315 -1.72 5.06 -8.76
N SER A 316 -1.50 5.36 -10.04
CA SER A 316 -1.41 4.37 -11.11
C SER A 316 0.06 4.28 -11.52
N GLY A 317 0.75 3.32 -10.91
CA GLY A 317 2.19 3.12 -11.02
C GLY A 317 2.57 2.00 -11.97
N ILE A 318 3.87 1.81 -12.08
CA ILE A 318 4.52 0.75 -12.85
C ILE A 318 5.31 -0.09 -11.87
N GLY A 319 5.50 -1.37 -12.16
CA GLY A 319 6.43 -2.17 -11.40
C GLY A 319 7.23 -3.14 -12.23
N THR A 320 8.42 -3.42 -11.73
CA THR A 320 9.45 -4.18 -12.43
C THR A 320 10.00 -5.25 -11.51
N ASN A 321 10.11 -6.46 -12.07
CA ASN A 321 10.83 -7.54 -11.41
C ASN A 321 12.34 -7.34 -11.57
N ASN A 322 13.05 -7.26 -10.45
CA ASN A 322 14.50 -7.06 -10.41
C ASN A 322 15.25 -8.33 -10.07
N SER A 323 14.64 -9.48 -10.20
CA SER A 323 15.28 -10.74 -9.88
C SER A 323 14.92 -11.79 -10.93
N LEU A 324 15.60 -12.94 -10.83
CA LEU A 324 15.14 -14.15 -11.52
C LEU A 324 13.99 -14.82 -10.76
N ASP A 325 13.49 -14.18 -9.68
CA ASP A 325 12.32 -14.66 -8.95
C ASP A 325 11.20 -14.78 -9.97
N PRO A 326 10.72 -16.01 -10.21
CA PRO A 326 9.62 -16.18 -11.12
C PRO A 326 8.43 -15.29 -10.73
N VAL A 327 8.15 -15.11 -9.45
CA VAL A 327 6.79 -14.94 -8.91
C VAL A 327 6.01 -13.73 -9.46
N PHE A 328 6.65 -12.63 -9.84
CA PHE A 328 5.91 -11.55 -10.51
C PHE A 328 6.60 -11.01 -11.78
N GLY A 329 5.84 -10.78 -12.84
CA GLY A 329 6.35 -10.13 -14.06
C GLY A 329 6.42 -8.60 -13.92
N PRO A 330 7.16 -7.91 -14.80
CA PRO A 330 6.96 -6.48 -15.01
C PRO A 330 5.51 -6.19 -15.43
N THR A 331 5.00 -5.03 -15.03
CA THR A 331 3.60 -4.62 -15.29
C THR A 331 3.45 -3.12 -15.08
N ASN A 332 2.40 -2.56 -15.67
CA ASN A 332 2.06 -1.15 -15.67
C ASN A 332 0.63 -0.87 -15.16
N GLY A 333 0.05 -1.83 -14.44
CA GLY A 333 -1.27 -1.74 -13.82
C GLY A 333 -1.21 -1.93 -12.31
N TYR A 334 -0.32 -1.19 -11.63
CA TYR A 334 -0.29 -1.15 -10.16
C TYR A 334 -1.08 0.04 -9.66
N ASP A 335 -2.11 -0.22 -8.87
CA ASP A 335 -2.85 0.83 -8.18
C ASP A 335 -2.52 0.77 -6.69
N VAL A 336 -1.91 1.83 -6.18
CA VAL A 336 -1.63 1.96 -4.74
C VAL A 336 -2.69 2.86 -4.16
N VAL A 337 -3.33 2.42 -3.06
CA VAL A 337 -4.28 3.22 -2.29
C VAL A 337 -3.84 3.22 -0.84
N LEU A 338 -3.57 4.40 -0.30
CA LEU A 338 -3.16 4.57 1.09
C LEU A 338 -4.14 5.48 1.80
N ILE A 339 -4.62 5.02 2.95
CA ILE A 339 -5.44 5.80 3.86
C ILE A 339 -4.73 5.84 5.20
N GLY A 340 -4.34 7.05 5.61
CA GLY A 340 -3.70 7.33 6.88
C GLY A 340 -4.55 8.31 7.69
N GLN A 341 -4.50 8.21 9.02
CA GLN A 341 -5.21 9.13 9.90
C GLN A 341 -4.27 9.71 10.95
N MET A 342 -4.50 10.98 11.30
CA MET A 342 -3.77 11.61 12.39
C MET A 342 -4.56 11.45 13.68
N VAL A 343 -4.08 10.59 14.58
CA VAL A 343 -4.62 10.47 15.94
C VAL A 343 -3.68 11.22 16.88
N PRO A 344 -4.18 12.16 17.73
CA PRO A 344 -3.35 12.80 18.74
C PRO A 344 -2.73 11.74 19.66
N GLU A 345 -1.42 11.76 19.84
CA GLU A 345 -0.76 10.84 20.78
C GLU A 345 -1.40 10.97 22.18
N PRO A 346 -1.73 9.86 22.86
CA PRO A 346 -2.33 9.88 24.21
C PRO A 346 -1.50 10.69 25.22
N THR A 347 -0.19 10.73 25.02
CA THR A 347 0.80 11.46 25.81
C THR A 347 0.54 12.98 25.82
N THR A 348 0.06 13.54 24.71
CA THR A 348 -0.22 14.97 24.57
C THR A 348 -1.47 15.38 25.37
N CYS A 349 -2.50 14.54 25.41
CA CYS A 349 -3.68 14.75 26.25
C CYS A 349 -3.35 14.60 27.75
N GLY A 350 -2.49 13.65 28.11
CA GLY A 350 -2.02 13.47 29.48
C GLY A 350 -1.23 14.68 30.01
N LEU A 351 -0.36 15.26 29.18
CA LEU A 351 0.42 16.46 29.52
C LEU A 351 -0.47 17.72 29.62
N LEU A 352 -1.43 17.90 28.72
CA LEU A 352 -2.38 19.03 28.79
C LEU A 352 -3.27 18.97 30.04
N LEU A 353 -3.72 17.77 30.44
CA LEU A 353 -4.45 17.57 31.69
C LEU A 353 -3.57 17.83 32.92
N ALA A 354 -2.31 17.41 32.91
CA ALA A 354 -1.36 17.67 34.00
C ALA A 354 -1.04 19.17 34.16
N PHE A 355 -0.86 19.90 33.05
CA PHE A 355 -0.65 21.35 33.08
C PHE A 355 -1.91 22.13 33.46
N GLY A 356 -3.09 21.70 33.00
CA GLY A 356 -4.38 22.27 33.40
C GLY A 356 -4.66 22.09 34.89
N ALA A 357 -4.38 20.90 35.44
CA ALA A 357 -4.50 20.61 36.87
C ALA A 357 -3.49 21.40 37.72
N MET A 358 -2.24 21.56 37.25
CA MET A 358 -1.24 22.40 37.93
C MET A 358 -1.59 23.90 37.89
N GLY A 359 -2.19 24.40 36.82
CA GLY A 359 -2.69 25.78 36.72
C GLY A 359 -3.82 26.07 37.71
N LEU A 360 -4.76 25.14 37.88
CA LEU A 360 -5.86 25.22 38.85
C LEU A 360 -5.35 25.10 40.31
N LEU A 361 -4.35 24.26 40.57
CA LEU A 361 -3.73 24.14 41.88
C LEU A 361 -2.87 25.35 42.26
N ARG A 362 -2.23 26.02 41.28
CA ARG A 362 -1.49 27.28 41.51
C ARG A 362 -2.43 28.45 41.82
N ARG A 363 -3.59 28.56 41.16
CA ARG A 363 -4.58 29.62 41.47
C ARG A 363 -5.18 29.49 42.87
N ARG A 364 -5.33 28.28 43.41
CA ARG A 364 -5.81 28.06 44.79
C ARG A 364 -4.79 28.40 45.88
N ARG A 365 -3.52 28.63 45.55
CA ARG A 365 -2.48 29.06 46.52
C ARG A 365 -2.25 30.57 46.56
N GLN A 366 -2.92 31.34 45.70
CA GLN A 366 -2.77 32.80 45.61
C GLN A 366 -4.08 33.56 45.90
N ALA A 367 -5.11 32.88 46.41
CA ALA A 367 -6.38 33.47 46.84
C ALA A 367 -6.51 33.42 48.37
#